data_AF-A0A3L7P3J0-F1
#
_entry.id   AF-A0A3L7P3J0-F1
#
_cell.length_a   1.000
_cell.length_b   1.000
_cell.length_c   1.000
_cell.angle_alpha   90.00
_cell.angle_beta   90.00
_cell.angle_gamma   90.00
#
_symmetry.space_group_name_H-M   'P 1'
#
loop_
_entity.id
_entity.type
_entity.pdbx_description
1 polymer ?
#
loop_
_entity_poly.entity_id
_entity_poly.type
_entity_poly.pdbx_seq_one_letter_code
_entity_poly.pdbx_strand_id
1 'polypeptide(L)'
;MSRVTRRQAITTGTVGGAATLMGASRLEAQEKATADNDEAKKFVGKWKGTMKVPEINYLPVEIEITEFVFGKWCGELKHAAPLDADGKMLGIKVEGKTMTLAQTVFRGRGRCLDGINVLTLIDDDTLERVWVDPDTGKARDKGTLKRQAK
;
A
#
# COMPACT_ATOMS: atom_id res chain seq x y z
N MET A 1 33.04 45.89 -66.64
CA MET A 1 33.62 45.15 -65.49
C MET A 1 34.06 46.16 -64.43
N SER A 2 33.30 46.23 -63.33
CA SER A 2 33.40 47.14 -62.16
C SER A 2 32.09 46.94 -61.37
N ARG A 3 31.94 46.99 -60.05
CA ARG A 3 32.77 47.41 -58.90
C ARG A 3 32.06 46.86 -57.63
N VAL A 4 32.86 46.45 -56.65
CA VAL A 4 32.78 46.87 -55.22
C VAL A 4 31.56 46.46 -54.36
N THR A 5 31.82 45.49 -53.47
CA THR A 5 31.82 45.57 -51.98
C THR A 5 30.66 46.24 -51.24
N ARG A 6 30.04 45.54 -50.27
CA ARG A 6 30.15 45.82 -48.80
C ARG A 6 29.22 44.95 -47.95
N ARG A 7 29.79 44.49 -46.83
CA ARG A 7 29.09 43.99 -45.63
C ARG A 7 28.33 45.12 -44.95
N GLN A 8 27.19 44.79 -44.33
CA GLN A 8 26.64 45.55 -43.20
C GLN A 8 26.29 44.61 -42.05
N ALA A 9 26.33 45.18 -40.86
CA ALA A 9 26.38 44.55 -39.56
C ALA A 9 25.22 45.05 -38.69
N ILE A 10 24.86 44.23 -37.70
CA ILE A 10 24.27 44.54 -36.39
C ILE A 10 22.81 45.02 -36.36
N THR A 11 21.96 44.24 -35.68
CA THR A 11 21.09 44.77 -34.61
C THR A 11 20.97 43.74 -33.47
N THR A 12 21.26 44.24 -32.27
CA THR A 12 21.14 43.66 -30.92
C THR A 12 19.74 43.15 -30.58
N GLY A 13 19.67 41.98 -29.95
CA GLY A 13 18.51 41.49 -29.22
C GLY A 13 18.94 40.85 -27.91
N THR A 14 18.82 41.61 -26.81
CA THR A 14 18.97 41.15 -25.43
C THR A 14 17.82 40.20 -25.10
N VAL A 15 18.11 38.97 -24.68
CA VAL A 15 17.14 38.18 -23.92
C VAL A 15 17.86 37.59 -22.71
N GLY A 16 17.53 38.15 -21.55
CA GLY A 16 17.93 37.61 -20.26
C GLY A 16 17.24 36.26 -20.05
N GLY A 17 17.97 35.32 -19.44
CA GLY A 17 17.45 34.01 -19.10
C GLY A 17 18.19 33.44 -17.90
N ALA A 18 17.40 32.88 -16.99
CA ALA A 18 17.76 32.05 -15.85
C ALA A 18 18.19 32.76 -14.56
N ALA A 19 17.17 33.12 -13.77
CA ALA A 19 17.24 33.02 -12.31
C ALA A 19 16.00 32.29 -11.79
N THR A 20 16.23 31.03 -11.41
CA THR A 20 15.74 30.40 -10.18
C THR A 20 14.29 30.64 -9.77
N LEU A 21 13.42 29.63 -9.97
CA LEU A 21 12.23 29.33 -9.15
C LEU A 21 11.65 27.95 -9.55
N MET A 22 12.37 26.85 -9.27
CA MET A 22 11.81 25.47 -9.30
C MET A 22 12.37 24.61 -8.16
N GLY A 23 12.38 25.17 -6.93
CA GLY A 23 12.89 24.50 -5.73
C GLY A 23 11.83 23.95 -4.77
N ALA A 24 10.55 24.30 -4.92
CA ALA A 24 9.52 23.95 -3.94
C ALA A 24 8.88 22.56 -4.19
N SER A 25 8.71 22.15 -5.45
CA SER A 25 7.96 20.93 -5.78
C SER A 25 8.72 19.61 -5.55
N ARG A 26 10.06 19.65 -5.46
CA ARG A 26 10.89 18.45 -5.26
C ARG A 26 11.03 18.07 -3.78
N LEU A 27 11.01 19.04 -2.88
CA LEU A 27 11.08 18.82 -1.44
C LEU A 27 9.76 18.28 -0.90
N GLU A 28 8.62 18.84 -1.33
CA GLU A 28 7.29 18.37 -0.91
C GLU A 28 6.99 16.94 -1.39
N ALA A 29 7.44 16.57 -2.60
CA ALA A 29 7.30 15.21 -3.10
C ALA A 29 8.18 14.20 -2.35
N GLN A 30 9.35 14.63 -1.87
CA GLN A 30 10.29 13.79 -1.14
C GLN A 30 9.85 13.61 0.32
N GLU A 31 9.30 14.66 0.94
CA GLU A 31 8.74 14.62 2.29
C GLU A 31 7.47 13.76 2.36
N LYS A 32 6.63 13.84 1.31
CA LYS A 32 5.46 12.96 1.14
C LYS A 32 5.85 11.49 0.92
N ALA A 33 6.90 11.23 0.13
CA ALA A 33 7.43 9.87 -0.06
C ALA A 33 8.08 9.28 1.21
N THR A 34 8.67 10.10 2.09
CA THR A 34 9.17 9.63 3.40
C THR A 34 8.04 9.30 4.37
N ALA A 35 6.96 10.10 4.39
CA ALA A 35 5.78 9.80 5.18
C ALA A 35 5.07 8.52 4.69
N ASP A 36 4.98 8.33 3.37
CA ASP A 36 4.41 7.12 2.76
C ASP A 36 5.23 5.85 3.07
N ASN A 37 6.54 5.98 3.28
CA ASN A 37 7.42 4.86 3.60
C ASN A 37 7.39 4.48 5.09
N ASP A 38 7.22 5.45 5.98
CA ASP A 38 7.14 5.18 7.42
C ASP A 38 5.82 4.49 7.81
N GLU A 39 4.69 4.84 7.19
CA GLU A 39 3.43 4.11 7.40
C GLU A 39 3.51 2.68 6.89
N ALA A 40 4.13 2.44 5.72
CA ALA A 40 4.40 1.08 5.26
C ALA A 40 5.23 0.29 6.28
N LYS A 41 6.29 0.87 6.87
CA LYS A 41 7.03 0.20 7.95
C LYS A 41 6.16 -0.13 9.16
N LYS A 42 5.19 0.72 9.51
CA LYS A 42 4.22 0.47 10.59
C LYS A 42 3.23 -0.64 10.25
N PHE A 43 3.00 -0.98 8.98
CA PHE A 43 2.23 -2.15 8.61
C PHE A 43 3.06 -3.45 8.56
N VAL A 44 4.39 -3.39 8.75
CA VAL A 44 5.23 -4.59 8.88
C VAL A 44 5.12 -5.14 10.30
N GLY A 45 4.92 -6.44 10.42
CA GLY A 45 4.82 -7.12 11.70
C GLY A 45 3.87 -8.31 11.69
N LYS A 46 3.52 -8.74 12.90
CA LYS A 46 2.64 -9.86 13.15
C LYS A 46 1.51 -9.41 14.04
N TRP A 47 0.27 -9.73 13.68
CA TRP A 47 -0.93 -9.40 14.43
C TRP A 47 -1.76 -10.65 14.66
N LYS A 48 -2.39 -10.76 15.82
CA LYS A 48 -3.33 -11.83 16.15
C LYS A 48 -4.62 -11.29 16.73
N GLY A 49 -5.72 -11.98 16.48
CA GLY A 49 -6.99 -11.67 17.10
C GLY A 49 -8.09 -12.61 16.64
N THR A 50 -9.33 -12.15 16.79
CA THR A 50 -10.52 -12.89 16.37
C THR A 50 -11.32 -12.06 15.39
N MET A 51 -11.81 -12.70 14.35
CA MET A 51 -12.68 -12.07 13.36
C MET A 51 -14.10 -12.53 13.57
N LYS A 52 -15.04 -11.62 13.39
CA LYS A 52 -16.45 -11.95 13.32
C LYS A 52 -16.78 -12.38 11.89
N VAL A 53 -17.27 -13.61 11.73
CA VAL A 53 -17.71 -14.18 10.45
C VAL A 53 -19.20 -14.49 10.55
N PRO A 54 -20.04 -14.10 9.57
CA PRO A 54 -21.49 -14.27 9.65
C PRO A 54 -21.96 -15.70 9.98
N GLU A 55 -21.26 -16.72 9.48
CA GLU A 55 -21.68 -18.13 9.60
C GLU A 55 -21.05 -18.87 10.79
N ILE A 56 -19.90 -18.41 11.29
CA ILE A 56 -19.06 -19.14 12.27
C ILE A 56 -18.93 -18.37 13.59
N ASN A 57 -19.62 -17.24 13.73
CA ASN A 57 -19.52 -16.26 14.81
C ASN A 57 -18.12 -15.65 14.95
N TYR A 58 -17.12 -16.41 15.43
CA TYR A 58 -15.77 -15.90 15.65
C TYR A 58 -14.69 -16.91 15.22
N LEU A 59 -13.68 -16.42 14.50
CA LEU A 59 -12.54 -17.21 14.04
C LEU A 59 -11.20 -16.59 14.48
N PRO A 60 -10.27 -17.36 15.05
CA PRO A 60 -8.93 -16.87 15.33
C PRO A 60 -8.17 -16.65 14.02
N VAL A 61 -7.47 -15.52 13.94
CA VAL A 61 -6.64 -15.15 12.79
C VAL A 61 -5.32 -14.54 13.25
N GLU A 62 -4.28 -14.91 12.53
CA GLU A 62 -2.96 -14.35 12.59
C GLU A 62 -2.58 -13.82 11.20
N ILE A 63 -2.11 -12.57 11.15
CA ILE A 63 -1.60 -11.95 9.94
C ILE A 63 -0.13 -11.61 10.18
N GLU A 64 0.72 -12.00 9.24
CA GLU A 64 2.13 -11.68 9.22
C GLU A 64 2.45 -10.95 7.92
N ILE A 65 3.01 -9.75 8.03
CA ILE A 65 3.37 -8.91 6.90
C ILE A 65 4.84 -8.55 7.03
N THR A 66 5.64 -9.00 6.07
CA THR A 66 7.11 -9.01 6.17
C THR A 66 7.74 -7.92 5.32
N GLU A 67 7.16 -7.60 4.17
CA GLU A 67 7.64 -6.56 3.26
C GLU A 67 6.50 -5.94 2.46
N PHE A 68 6.70 -4.74 1.93
CA PHE A 68 5.72 -4.07 1.08
C PHE A 68 6.25 -3.84 -0.31
N VAL A 69 5.73 -4.60 -1.26
CA VAL A 69 6.00 -4.39 -2.69
C VAL A 69 4.69 -4.55 -3.46
N PHE A 70 4.30 -3.48 -4.16
CA PHE A 70 3.10 -3.47 -5.01
C PHE A 70 3.16 -4.62 -6.02
N GLY A 71 2.08 -5.38 -6.13
CA GLY A 71 1.97 -6.49 -7.08
C GLY A 71 2.88 -7.68 -6.75
N LYS A 72 3.49 -7.74 -5.56
CA LYS A 72 4.19 -8.92 -5.05
C LYS A 72 3.62 -9.40 -3.71
N TRP A 73 3.91 -10.66 -3.39
CA TRP A 73 3.56 -11.23 -2.11
C TRP A 73 4.23 -10.46 -0.98
N CYS A 74 3.46 -10.08 0.03
CA CYS A 74 3.87 -9.20 1.11
C CYS A 74 3.69 -9.83 2.50
N GLY A 75 3.00 -10.98 2.59
CA GLY A 75 2.69 -11.62 3.85
C GLY A 75 1.83 -12.86 3.76
N GLU A 76 1.47 -13.39 4.92
CA GLU A 76 0.69 -14.59 5.12
C GLU A 76 -0.44 -14.35 6.12
N LEU A 77 -1.58 -14.99 5.87
CA LEU A 77 -2.69 -15.10 6.81
C LEU A 77 -2.78 -16.56 7.27
N LYS A 78 -2.90 -16.76 8.58
CA LYS A 78 -3.00 -18.06 9.24
C LYS A 78 -4.28 -18.11 10.07
N HIS A 79 -5.11 -19.11 9.81
CA HIS A 79 -6.22 -19.52 10.66
C HIS A 79 -5.76 -20.71 11.49
N ALA A 80 -5.66 -20.53 12.80
CA ALA A 80 -5.48 -21.66 13.71
C ALA A 80 -6.73 -22.56 13.72
N ALA A 81 -6.64 -23.70 14.39
CA ALA A 81 -7.76 -24.60 14.60
C ALA A 81 -9.05 -23.83 14.99
N PRO A 82 -10.22 -24.20 14.43
CA PRO A 82 -10.50 -25.47 13.74
C PRO A 82 -10.33 -25.46 12.21
N LEU A 83 -9.98 -24.33 11.59
CA LEU A 83 -9.95 -24.22 10.13
C LEU A 83 -8.63 -24.73 9.53
N ASP A 84 -7.52 -24.60 10.27
CA ASP A 84 -6.16 -24.98 9.88
C ASP A 84 -5.85 -24.58 8.41
N ALA A 85 -6.04 -23.28 8.16
CA ALA A 85 -6.05 -22.70 6.83
C ALA A 85 -4.99 -21.60 6.71
N ASP A 86 -4.31 -21.55 5.57
CA ASP A 86 -3.31 -20.54 5.24
C ASP A 86 -3.65 -19.82 3.93
N GLY A 87 -3.26 -18.55 3.86
CA GLY A 87 -3.44 -17.73 2.67
C GLY A 87 -2.25 -16.83 2.45
N LYS A 88 -1.94 -16.55 1.19
CA LYS A 88 -0.89 -15.60 0.82
C LYS A 88 -1.52 -14.27 0.48
N MET A 89 -0.84 -13.20 0.87
CA MET A 89 -1.30 -11.85 0.64
C MET A 89 -0.40 -11.14 -0.38
N LEU A 90 -1.05 -10.50 -1.34
CA LEU A 90 -0.47 -9.69 -2.40
C LEU A 90 -0.72 -8.20 -2.07
N GLY A 91 0.35 -7.41 -2.00
CA GLY A 91 0.26 -5.98 -1.73
C GLY A 91 -0.33 -5.22 -2.92
N ILE A 92 -1.42 -4.48 -2.71
CA ILE A 92 -2.07 -3.68 -3.77
C ILE A 92 -1.92 -2.19 -3.52
N LYS A 93 -2.07 -1.68 -2.29
CA LYS A 93 -1.97 -0.22 -2.07
C LYS A 93 -1.80 0.10 -0.60
N VAL A 94 -1.08 1.19 -0.30
CA VAL A 94 -1.05 1.84 1.03
C VAL A 94 -1.45 3.30 0.85
N GLU A 95 -2.42 3.77 1.61
CA GLU A 95 -2.91 5.15 1.63
C GLU A 95 -3.09 5.60 3.08
N GLY A 96 -2.13 6.38 3.58
CA GLY A 96 -2.08 6.76 4.99
C GLY A 96 -2.07 5.53 5.90
N LYS A 97 -3.02 5.44 6.83
CA LYS A 97 -3.20 4.32 7.76
C LYS A 97 -4.06 3.18 7.22
N THR A 98 -4.34 3.16 5.93
CA THR A 98 -5.15 2.11 5.29
C THR A 98 -4.31 1.38 4.26
N MET A 99 -4.42 0.07 4.24
CA MET A 99 -3.72 -0.80 3.32
C MET A 99 -4.67 -1.81 2.71
N THR A 100 -4.57 -2.00 1.40
CA THR A 100 -5.38 -2.96 0.66
C THR A 100 -4.49 -4.09 0.16
N LEU A 101 -4.84 -5.31 0.55
CA LEU A 101 -4.16 -6.55 0.15
C LEU A 101 -5.16 -7.47 -0.55
N ALA A 102 -4.74 -8.14 -1.61
CA ALA A 102 -5.48 -9.30 -2.12
C ALA A 102 -5.00 -10.56 -1.41
N GLN A 103 -5.92 -11.47 -1.10
CA GLN A 103 -5.62 -12.74 -0.47
C GLN A 103 -6.16 -13.89 -1.33
N THR A 104 -5.33 -14.92 -1.48
CA THR A 104 -5.76 -16.24 -1.93
C THR A 104 -5.53 -17.23 -0.78
N VAL A 105 -6.58 -17.93 -0.35
CA VAL A 105 -6.52 -18.99 0.67
C VAL A 105 -6.26 -20.31 -0.02
N PHE A 106 -5.21 -21.03 0.40
CA PHE A 106 -4.76 -22.22 -0.31
C PHE A 106 -5.25 -23.53 0.32
N ARG A 107 -5.67 -23.55 1.61
CA ARG A 107 -6.21 -24.75 2.26
C ARG A 107 -7.26 -24.42 3.33
N GLY A 108 -8.27 -25.28 3.46
CA GLY A 108 -9.33 -25.22 4.47
C GLY A 108 -10.52 -26.09 4.02
N ARG A 109 -11.16 -26.84 4.95
CA ARG A 109 -12.23 -27.84 4.66
C ARG A 109 -13.50 -27.30 3.96
N GLY A 110 -13.56 -26.01 3.64
CA GLY A 110 -14.65 -25.41 2.90
C GLY A 110 -14.18 -24.12 2.23
N ARG A 111 -14.11 -24.16 0.89
CA ARG A 111 -13.94 -23.05 -0.05
C ARG A 111 -12.64 -22.25 0.13
N CYS A 112 -11.71 -22.43 -0.82
CA CYS A 112 -10.71 -21.42 -1.13
C CYS A 112 -11.46 -20.17 -1.61
N LEU A 113 -11.73 -19.23 -0.71
CA LEU A 113 -12.35 -17.95 -1.07
C LEU A 113 -11.24 -16.94 -1.29
N ASP A 114 -11.13 -16.47 -2.53
CA ASP A 114 -10.38 -15.26 -2.83
C ASP A 114 -11.08 -14.08 -2.17
N GLY A 115 -10.31 -13.12 -1.66
CA GLY A 115 -10.90 -11.88 -1.19
C GLY A 115 -9.93 -10.78 -0.90
N ILE A 116 -10.48 -9.58 -0.71
CA ILE A 116 -9.71 -8.37 -0.50
C ILE A 116 -9.69 -8.08 1.00
N ASN A 117 -8.50 -7.97 1.55
CA ASN A 117 -8.27 -7.58 2.93
C ASN A 117 -7.94 -6.10 2.96
N VAL A 118 -8.82 -5.32 3.57
CA VAL A 118 -8.53 -3.94 3.93
C VAL A 118 -8.04 -3.93 5.37
N LEU A 119 -6.77 -3.58 5.55
CA LEU A 119 -6.08 -3.50 6.83
C LEU A 119 -5.90 -2.03 7.20
N THR A 120 -6.46 -1.63 8.33
CA THR A 120 -6.41 -0.24 8.80
C THR A 120 -5.73 -0.19 10.16
N LEU A 121 -4.61 0.52 10.25
CA LEU A 121 -3.91 0.72 11.52
C LEU A 121 -4.69 1.75 12.35
N ILE A 122 -5.24 1.34 13.49
CA ILE A 122 -5.97 2.24 14.40
C ILE A 122 -4.96 3.03 15.22
N ASP A 123 -4.05 2.30 15.86
CA ASP A 123 -2.93 2.78 16.65
C ASP A 123 -1.71 1.86 16.45
N ASP A 124 -0.59 2.13 17.11
CA ASP A 124 0.69 1.44 16.87
C ASP A 124 0.62 -0.09 17.09
N ASP A 125 -0.33 -0.55 17.92
CA ASP A 125 -0.48 -1.94 18.32
C ASP A 125 -1.79 -2.58 17.82
N THR A 126 -2.71 -1.80 17.25
CA THR A 126 -4.05 -2.28 16.90
C THR A 126 -4.34 -2.13 15.42
N LEU A 127 -4.65 -3.26 14.78
CA LEU A 127 -4.97 -3.37 13.36
C LEU A 127 -6.42 -3.81 13.19
N GLU A 128 -7.21 -3.05 12.45
CA GLU A 128 -8.50 -3.51 11.97
C GLU A 128 -8.33 -4.25 10.64
N ARG A 129 -8.91 -5.43 10.54
CA ARG A 129 -9.04 -6.17 9.28
C ARG A 129 -10.50 -6.19 8.88
N VAL A 130 -10.76 -5.85 7.62
CA VAL A 130 -12.04 -6.07 6.95
C VAL A 130 -11.80 -6.95 5.73
N TRP A 131 -12.51 -8.07 5.64
CA TRP A 131 -12.56 -8.87 4.42
C TRP A 131 -13.73 -8.41 3.57
N VAL A 132 -13.43 -8.14 2.31
CA VAL A 132 -14.36 -7.68 1.29
C VAL A 132 -14.44 -8.76 0.22
N ASP A 133 -15.67 -9.15 -0.07
CA ASP A 133 -16.02 -10.03 -1.17
C ASP A 133 -15.65 -9.33 -2.49
N PRO A 134 -14.77 -9.91 -3.33
CA PRO A 134 -14.25 -9.23 -4.50
C PRO A 134 -15.32 -9.05 -5.60
N ASP A 135 -16.31 -9.95 -5.66
CA ASP A 135 -17.36 -9.92 -6.68
C ASP A 135 -18.42 -8.86 -6.35
N THR A 136 -18.75 -8.73 -5.07
CA THR A 136 -19.83 -7.83 -4.62
C THR A 136 -19.34 -6.52 -4.04
N GLY A 137 -18.05 -6.40 -3.70
CA GLY A 137 -17.46 -5.25 -3.01
C GLY A 137 -17.98 -5.06 -1.58
N LYS A 138 -18.75 -6.01 -1.04
CA LYS A 138 -19.33 -5.90 0.31
C LYS A 138 -18.38 -6.46 1.36
N ALA A 139 -18.21 -5.71 2.45
CA ALA A 139 -17.56 -6.20 3.64
C ALA A 139 -18.36 -7.38 4.25
N ARG A 140 -17.70 -8.50 4.54
CA ARG A 140 -18.32 -9.65 5.21
C ARG A 140 -17.74 -9.94 6.59
N ASP A 141 -16.42 -9.98 6.68
CA ASP A 141 -15.74 -10.34 7.92
C ASP A 141 -14.99 -9.14 8.47
N LYS A 142 -15.06 -8.94 9.78
CA LYS A 142 -14.36 -7.83 10.44
C LYS A 142 -13.73 -8.30 11.75
N GLY A 143 -12.51 -7.87 12.02
CA GLY A 143 -11.82 -8.20 13.25
C GLY A 143 -10.83 -7.12 13.66
N THR A 144 -10.61 -7.01 14.96
CA THR A 144 -9.55 -6.20 15.54
C THR A 144 -8.44 -7.13 16.00
N LEU A 145 -7.21 -6.84 15.57
CA LEU A 145 -6.04 -7.65 15.78
C LEU A 145 -5.00 -6.84 16.57
N LYS A 146 -4.29 -7.50 17.48
CA LYS A 146 -3.24 -6.90 18.28
C LYS A 146 -1.88 -7.32 17.77
N ARG A 147 -0.98 -6.34 17.67
CA ARG A 147 0.42 -6.54 17.32
C ARG A 147 1.04 -7.48 18.32
N GLN A 148 1.80 -8.44 17.82
CA GLN A 148 2.60 -9.33 18.63
C GLN A 148 3.95 -8.64 18.87
N ALA A 149 4.35 -8.54 20.13
CA ALA A 149 5.69 -8.08 20.47
C ALA A 149 6.71 -8.98 19.75
N LYS A 150 7.75 -8.36 19.20
CA LYS A 150 8.86 -9.08 18.56
C LYS A 150 9.66 -9.88 19.58
#